data_AF-U6DMH5-F1
#
_entry.id   AF-U6DMH5-F1
#
_cell.length_a   1.000
_cell.length_b   1.000
_cell.length_c   1.000
_cell.angle_alpha   90.00
_cell.angle_beta   90.00
_cell.angle_gamma   90.00
#
_symmetry.space_group_name_H-M   'P 1'
#
loop_
_entity.id
_entity.type
_entity.pdbx_description
1 polymer ?
#
loop_
_entity_poly.entity_id
_entity_poly.type
_entity_poly.pdbx_seq_one_letter_code
_entity_poly.pdbx_strand_id
1 'polypeptide(L)'
;YGKEPWECEEEELAEILQGELPDAEKYEINKFHFSDLPLTELELVKCGIQMYYELKVVDKFHIPQEALVRFMYSLSKGYRRITYHNWRHGFNVGQTMFSLLVTGKLKRYFTDLEALAMVTAAFCHDIDHRGTNNLYQMKSQN
;
A
#
# COMPACT_ATOMS: atom_id res chain seq x y z
N TYR A 1 17.91 -11.51 10.39
CA TYR A 1 17.70 -10.14 10.88
C TYR A 1 18.98 -9.39 10.61
N GLY A 2 19.02 -8.54 9.58
CA GLY A 2 20.30 -7.97 9.13
C GLY A 2 20.21 -7.05 7.91
N LYS A 3 19.07 -6.41 7.68
CA LYS A 3 19.00 -5.23 6.82
C LYS A 3 18.21 -4.18 7.60
N GLU A 4 18.87 -3.06 7.85
CA GLU A 4 18.26 -1.92 8.53
C GLU A 4 17.24 -1.26 7.58
N PRO A 5 16.18 -0.61 8.08
CA PRO A 5 15.13 0.01 7.25
C PRO A 5 15.63 1.04 6.22
N TRP A 6 16.85 1.55 6.38
CA TRP A 6 17.49 2.49 5.46
C TRP A 6 18.28 1.82 4.33
N GLU A 7 18.55 0.51 4.39
CA GLU A 7 19.08 -0.27 3.26
C GLU A 7 17.94 -0.61 2.29
N CYS A 8 17.29 0.45 1.77
CA CYS A 8 16.46 0.33 0.59
C CYS A 8 17.38 -0.07 -0.56
N GLU A 9 17.07 -1.12 -1.31
CA GLU A 9 17.82 -1.41 -2.53
C GLU A 9 17.56 -0.25 -3.49
N GLU A 10 18.52 0.68 -3.57
CA GLU A 10 18.38 1.93 -4.33
C GLU A 10 18.07 1.65 -5.80
N GLU A 11 18.48 0.49 -6.32
CA GLU A 11 18.14 0.00 -7.65
C GLU A 11 16.64 -0.25 -7.84
N GLU A 12 15.97 -0.97 -6.92
CA GLU A 12 14.51 -1.20 -7.00
C GLU A 12 13.74 0.12 -6.87
N LEU A 13 14.21 1.03 -6.03
CA LEU A 13 13.60 2.36 -5.86
C LEU A 13 13.78 3.22 -7.12
N ALA A 14 14.96 3.18 -7.74
CA ALA A 14 15.24 3.84 -9.01
C ALA A 14 14.39 3.25 -10.15
N GLU A 15 14.18 1.92 -10.18
CA GLU A 15 13.31 1.26 -11.16
C GLU A 15 11.87 1.77 -11.07
N ILE A 16 11.34 1.94 -9.85
CA ILE A 16 9.98 2.48 -9.65
C ILE A 16 9.91 3.95 -10.07
N LEU A 17 10.92 4.75 -9.74
CA LEU A 17 10.95 6.18 -10.08
C LEU A 17 11.07 6.44 -11.59
N GLN A 18 11.75 5.57 -12.32
CA GLN A 18 11.97 5.70 -13.77
C GLN A 18 10.90 4.97 -14.60
N GLY A 19 10.17 4.03 -13.99
CA GLY A 19 9.17 3.21 -14.66
C GLY A 19 7.82 3.90 -14.85
N GLU A 20 7.07 3.46 -15.86
CA GLU A 20 5.66 3.81 -15.99
C GLU A 20 4.83 3.10 -14.92
N LEU A 21 3.89 3.84 -14.32
CA LEU A 21 2.94 3.27 -13.37
C LEU A 21 1.87 2.45 -14.11
N PRO A 22 1.37 1.37 -13.49
CA PRO A 22 0.35 0.53 -14.10
C PRO A 22 -0.96 1.30 -14.28
N ASP A 23 -1.56 1.17 -15.47
CA ASP A 23 -2.87 1.74 -15.75
C ASP A 23 -3.96 1.12 -14.86
N ALA A 24 -4.78 1.98 -14.24
CA ALA A 24 -5.74 1.56 -13.24
C ALA A 24 -6.89 0.71 -13.80
N GLU A 25 -7.29 0.92 -15.06
CA GLU A 25 -8.35 0.14 -15.69
C GLU A 25 -7.83 -1.20 -16.17
N LYS A 26 -6.65 -1.23 -16.79
CA LYS A 26 -6.01 -2.45 -17.29
C LYS A 26 -5.70 -3.45 -16.17
N TYR A 27 -5.22 -2.96 -15.03
CA TYR A 27 -4.94 -3.78 -13.85
C TYR A 27 -6.17 -3.96 -12.94
N GLU A 28 -7.29 -3.32 -13.29
CA GLU A 28 -8.57 -3.41 -12.57
C GLU A 28 -8.48 -2.99 -11.08
N ILE A 29 -7.51 -2.13 -10.71
CA ILE A 29 -7.30 -1.72 -9.32
C ILE A 29 -8.46 -0.89 -8.75
N ASN A 30 -9.34 -0.38 -9.61
CA ASN A 30 -10.58 0.30 -9.23
C ASN A 30 -11.80 -0.65 -9.13
N LYS A 31 -11.61 -1.97 -9.29
CA LYS A 31 -12.69 -2.96 -9.22
C LYS A 31 -12.63 -3.75 -7.93
N PHE A 32 -13.80 -4.13 -7.42
CA PHE A 32 -13.92 -4.97 -6.21
C PHE A 32 -13.49 -6.43 -6.45
N HIS A 33 -13.48 -6.90 -7.70
CA HIS A 33 -13.06 -8.25 -8.06
C HIS A 33 -11.57 -8.34 -8.43
N PHE A 34 -10.78 -7.31 -8.11
CA PHE A 34 -9.34 -7.31 -8.30
C PHE A 34 -8.71 -8.55 -7.62
N SER A 35 -7.69 -9.13 -8.26
CA SER A 35 -6.92 -10.25 -7.74
C SER A 35 -5.44 -9.93 -7.79
N ASP A 36 -4.76 -10.03 -6.65
CA ASP A 36 -3.31 -9.81 -6.54
C ASP A 36 -2.49 -11.05 -6.93
N LEU A 37 -3.11 -12.22 -7.01
CA LEU A 37 -2.45 -13.51 -7.28
C LEU A 37 -1.52 -13.52 -8.51
N PRO A 38 -1.88 -12.94 -9.67
CA PRO A 38 -1.00 -12.94 -10.84
C PRO A 38 0.12 -11.90 -10.78
N LEU A 39 0.12 -11.01 -9.78
CA LEU A 39 1.05 -9.88 -9.68
C LEU A 39 2.17 -10.16 -8.68
N THR A 40 3.35 -9.61 -8.94
CA THR A 40 4.50 -9.59 -8.01
C THR A 40 4.32 -8.57 -6.89
N GLU A 41 5.08 -8.70 -5.79
CA GLU A 41 5.05 -7.73 -4.68
C GLU A 41 5.41 -6.30 -5.15
N LEU A 42 6.30 -6.17 -6.14
CA LEU A 42 6.72 -4.90 -6.73
C LEU A 42 5.63 -4.26 -7.60
N GLU A 43 4.91 -5.05 -8.39
CA GLU A 43 3.75 -4.55 -9.15
C GLU A 43 2.66 -4.02 -8.21
N LEU A 44 2.44 -4.66 -7.06
CA LEU A 44 1.52 -4.15 -6.04
C LEU A 44 2.00 -2.82 -5.44
N VAL A 45 3.31 -2.63 -5.22
CA VAL A 45 3.87 -1.33 -4.82
C VAL A 45 3.56 -0.26 -5.86
N LYS A 46 3.82 -0.55 -7.15
CA LYS A 46 3.52 0.38 -8.27
C LYS A 46 2.01 0.70 -8.35
N CYS A 47 1.14 -0.29 -8.19
CA CYS A 47 -0.32 -0.09 -8.11
C CYS A 47 -0.71 0.79 -6.92
N GLY A 48 -0.08 0.61 -5.77
CA GLY A 48 -0.35 1.38 -4.57
C GLY A 48 0.03 2.85 -4.75
N ILE A 49 1.16 3.12 -5.41
CA ILE A 49 1.56 4.48 -5.81
C ILE A 49 0.54 5.09 -6.79
N GLN A 50 0.09 4.33 -7.79
CA GLN A 50 -0.93 4.77 -8.74
C GLN A 50 -2.22 5.25 -8.04
N MET A 51 -2.65 4.59 -6.95
CA MET A 51 -3.85 5.01 -6.20
C MET A 51 -3.76 6.45 -5.65
N TYR A 52 -2.57 6.92 -5.24
CA TYR A 52 -2.40 8.31 -4.78
C TYR A 52 -2.50 9.30 -5.94
N TYR A 53 -2.05 8.94 -7.14
CA TYR A 53 -2.23 9.74 -8.35
C TYR A 53 -3.69 9.76 -8.80
N GLU A 54 -4.39 8.62 -8.77
CA GLU A 54 -5.82 8.51 -9.08
C GLU A 54 -6.69 9.36 -8.14
N LEU A 55 -6.30 9.44 -6.85
CA LEU A 55 -6.95 10.31 -5.88
C LEU A 55 -6.62 11.80 -6.06
N LYS A 56 -5.68 12.13 -6.95
CA LYS A 56 -5.19 13.49 -7.25
C LYS A 56 -4.61 14.21 -6.03
N VAL A 57 -4.10 13.44 -5.06
CA VAL A 57 -3.54 13.98 -3.81
C VAL A 57 -2.07 14.36 -3.94
N VAL A 58 -1.33 13.73 -4.85
CA VAL A 58 0.09 14.03 -5.09
C VAL A 58 0.26 15.48 -5.54
N ASP A 59 -0.42 15.88 -6.61
CA ASP A 59 -0.34 17.24 -7.13
C ASP A 59 -0.95 18.26 -6.17
N LYS A 60 -2.10 17.93 -5.56
CA LYS A 60 -2.85 18.84 -4.70
C LYS A 60 -2.09 19.21 -3.42
N PHE A 61 -1.41 18.24 -2.80
CA PHE A 61 -0.68 18.46 -1.56
C PHE A 61 0.84 18.60 -1.79
N HIS A 62 1.28 18.65 -3.05
CA HIS A 62 2.69 18.74 -3.44
C HIS A 62 3.55 17.66 -2.78
N ILE A 63 3.06 16.42 -2.76
CA ILE A 63 3.77 15.29 -2.17
C ILE A 63 4.98 14.96 -3.06
N PRO A 64 6.22 14.98 -2.53
CA PRO A 64 7.39 14.60 -3.30
C PRO A 64 7.28 13.15 -3.77
N GLN A 65 7.46 12.91 -5.07
CA GLN A 65 7.32 11.58 -5.67
C GLN A 65 8.27 10.57 -5.02
N GLU A 66 9.52 10.97 -4.78
CA GLU A 66 10.52 10.15 -4.08
C GLU A 66 10.05 9.72 -2.69
N ALA A 67 9.42 10.62 -1.94
CA ALA A 67 8.90 10.31 -0.61
C ALA A 67 7.75 9.29 -0.69
N LEU A 68 6.86 9.42 -1.68
CA LEU A 68 5.77 8.47 -1.89
C LEU A 68 6.27 7.08 -2.29
N VAL A 69 7.23 7.01 -3.23
CA VAL A 69 7.84 5.75 -3.65
C VAL A 69 8.56 5.08 -2.47
N ARG A 70 9.41 5.82 -1.76
CA ARG A 70 10.12 5.32 -0.59
C ARG A 70 9.16 4.84 0.48
N PHE A 71 8.09 5.59 0.75
CA PHE A 71 7.06 5.19 1.71
C PHE A 71 6.41 3.85 1.36
N MET A 72 5.88 3.71 0.15
CA MET A 72 5.18 2.49 -0.28
C MET A 72 6.12 1.28 -0.34
N TYR A 73 7.35 1.48 -0.78
CA TYR A 73 8.37 0.45 -0.81
C TYR A 73 8.82 0.02 0.59
N SER A 74 9.03 0.98 1.51
CA SER A 74 9.32 0.69 2.92
C SER A 74 8.19 -0.06 3.61
N LEU A 75 6.92 0.26 3.33
CA LEU A 75 5.79 -0.52 3.84
C LEU A 75 5.87 -1.97 3.37
N SER A 76 6.06 -2.21 2.07
CA SER A 76 6.16 -3.56 1.51
C SER A 76 7.24 -4.40 2.22
N LYS A 77 8.42 -3.83 2.49
CA LYS A 77 9.49 -4.50 3.25
C LYS A 77 9.21 -4.63 4.75
N GLY A 78 8.41 -3.72 5.33
CA GLY A 78 8.00 -3.74 6.74
C GLY A 78 6.93 -4.77 7.08
N TYR A 79 6.17 -5.24 6.10
CA TYR A 79 5.28 -6.39 6.28
C TYR A 79 6.10 -7.69 6.36
N ARG A 80 5.80 -8.52 7.36
CA ARG A 80 6.50 -9.80 7.54
C ARG A 80 6.11 -10.81 6.47
N ARG A 81 7.08 -11.64 6.07
CA ARG A 81 6.84 -12.82 5.20
C ARG A 81 6.21 -13.97 5.99
N ILE A 82 4.92 -13.82 6.32
CA ILE A 82 4.09 -14.82 7.00
C ILE A 82 2.89 -15.21 6.13
N THR A 83 2.15 -16.25 6.53
CA THR A 83 1.13 -16.91 5.69
C THR A 83 0.03 -15.97 5.19
N TYR A 84 -0.44 -15.00 5.99
CA TYR A 84 -1.59 -14.16 5.63
C TYR A 84 -1.38 -12.66 5.86
N HIS A 85 -1.11 -12.22 7.10
CA HIS A 85 -0.91 -10.81 7.45
C HIS A 85 0.45 -10.28 6.94
N ASN A 86 0.60 -10.26 5.62
CA ASN A 86 1.78 -9.87 4.85
C ASN A 86 1.41 -8.72 3.90
N TRP A 87 2.35 -8.32 3.03
CA TRP A 87 2.18 -7.18 2.14
C TRP A 87 0.95 -7.30 1.23
N ARG A 88 0.63 -8.51 0.73
CA ARG A 88 -0.53 -8.71 -0.15
C ARG A 88 -1.84 -8.40 0.55
N HIS A 89 -1.99 -8.82 1.80
CA HIS A 89 -3.16 -8.48 2.62
C HIS A 89 -3.24 -6.97 2.87
N GLY A 90 -2.14 -6.35 3.32
CA GLY A 90 -2.09 -4.89 3.52
C GLY A 90 -2.43 -4.11 2.25
N PHE A 91 -1.94 -4.55 1.10
CA PHE A 91 -2.26 -3.99 -0.20
C PHE A 91 -3.75 -4.15 -0.54
N ASN A 92 -4.31 -5.36 -0.42
CA ASN A 92 -5.72 -5.62 -0.75
C ASN A 92 -6.69 -4.80 0.10
N VAL A 93 -6.35 -4.54 1.37
CA VAL A 93 -7.12 -3.63 2.23
C VAL A 93 -7.03 -2.18 1.73
N GLY A 94 -5.84 -1.70 1.34
CA GLY A 94 -5.67 -0.40 0.70
C GLY A 94 -6.44 -0.27 -0.62
N GLN A 95 -6.37 -1.27 -1.49
CA GLN A 95 -7.09 -1.37 -2.76
C GLN A 95 -8.61 -1.35 -2.55
N THR A 96 -9.10 -2.07 -1.54
CA THR A 96 -10.53 -2.09 -1.20
C THR A 96 -10.99 -0.71 -0.71
N MET A 97 -10.20 -0.03 0.13
CA MET A 97 -10.49 1.34 0.58
C MET A 97 -10.54 2.31 -0.61
N PHE A 98 -9.56 2.23 -1.52
CA PHE A 98 -9.55 3.01 -2.76
C PHE A 98 -10.80 2.76 -3.61
N SER A 99 -11.16 1.49 -3.85
CA SER A 99 -12.36 1.10 -4.60
C SER A 99 -13.66 1.59 -3.96
N LEU A 100 -13.76 1.54 -2.63
CA LEU A 100 -14.91 2.10 -1.88
C LEU A 100 -15.04 3.61 -2.09
N LEU A 101 -13.92 4.33 -2.00
CA LEU A 101 -13.90 5.80 -2.16
C LEU A 101 -14.25 6.21 -3.59
N VAL A 102 -13.63 5.59 -4.60
CA VAL A 102 -13.74 5.98 -6.01
C VAL A 102 -14.94 5.30 -6.68
N THR A 103 -14.90 3.98 -6.82
CA THR A 103 -15.94 3.21 -7.52
C THR A 103 -17.25 3.13 -6.73
N GLY A 104 -17.16 2.94 -5.41
CA GLY A 104 -18.30 3.01 -4.50
C GLY A 104 -18.86 4.44 -4.32
N LYS A 105 -18.17 5.45 -4.86
CA LYS A 105 -18.53 6.87 -4.76
C LYS A 105 -18.70 7.35 -3.31
N LEU A 106 -18.04 6.72 -2.32
CA LEU A 106 -18.09 7.18 -0.93
C LEU A 106 -17.30 8.46 -0.72
N LYS A 107 -16.33 8.75 -1.59
CA LYS A 107 -15.53 9.97 -1.53
C LYS A 107 -16.37 11.26 -1.56
N ARG A 108 -17.62 11.23 -2.06
CA ARG A 108 -18.52 12.40 -2.02
C ARG A 108 -18.78 12.97 -0.62
N TYR A 109 -18.57 12.17 0.43
CA TYR A 109 -18.74 12.57 1.82
C TYR A 109 -17.43 12.99 2.50
N PHE A 110 -16.30 12.84 1.83
CA PHE A 110 -14.97 13.04 2.40
C PHE A 110 -14.11 13.97 1.53
N THR A 111 -13.28 14.75 2.20
CA THR A 111 -12.27 15.61 1.58
C THR A 111 -11.12 14.78 1.00
N ASP A 112 -10.24 15.43 0.23
CA ASP A 112 -9.02 14.80 -0.28
C ASP A 112 -8.04 14.44 0.84
N LEU A 113 -8.00 15.24 1.92
CA LEU A 113 -7.17 14.95 3.08
C LEU A 113 -7.64 13.70 3.82
N GLU A 114 -8.96 13.57 4.04
CA GLU A 114 -9.53 12.39 4.69
C GLU A 114 -9.36 11.13 3.84
N ALA A 115 -9.54 11.24 2.51
CA ALA A 115 -9.28 10.14 1.58
C ALA A 115 -7.81 9.70 1.59
N LEU A 116 -6.87 10.66 1.57
CA LEU A 116 -5.44 10.39 1.74
C LEU A 116 -5.18 9.63 3.05
N ALA A 117 -5.67 10.15 4.17
CA ALA A 117 -5.49 9.55 5.48
C ALA A 117 -6.07 8.13 5.57
N MET A 118 -7.28 7.89 5.04
CA MET A 118 -7.91 6.57 5.05
C MET A 118 -7.13 5.53 4.24
N VAL A 119 -6.64 5.90 3.05
CA VAL A 119 -5.87 4.99 2.20
C VAL A 119 -4.50 4.70 2.80
N THR A 120 -3.81 5.71 3.31
CA THR A 120 -2.54 5.52 4.03
C THR A 120 -2.72 4.64 5.27
N ALA A 121 -3.75 4.89 6.08
CA ALA A 121 -4.06 4.06 7.26
C ALA A 121 -4.35 2.60 6.87
N ALA A 122 -5.10 2.37 5.79
CA ALA A 122 -5.39 1.04 5.27
C ALA A 122 -4.11 0.29 4.88
N PHE A 123 -3.15 0.94 4.21
CA PHE A 123 -1.86 0.32 3.90
C PHE A 123 -1.01 0.02 5.14
N CYS A 124 -1.11 0.82 6.20
CA CYS A 124 -0.29 0.65 7.40
C CYS A 124 -0.87 -0.28 8.47
N HIS A 125 -2.16 -0.64 8.38
CA HIS A 125 -2.91 -1.17 9.53
C HIS A 125 -2.34 -2.45 10.17
N ASP A 126 -1.70 -3.31 9.37
CA ASP A 126 -1.20 -4.63 9.79
C ASP A 126 0.33 -4.76 9.67
N ILE A 127 1.05 -3.64 9.61
CA ILE A 127 2.51 -3.66 9.53
C ILE A 127 3.14 -4.39 10.72
N ASP A 128 4.20 -5.16 10.45
CA ASP A 128 4.93 -5.98 11.44
C ASP A 128 4.09 -7.03 12.22
N HIS A 129 2.91 -7.41 11.74
CA HIS A 129 2.06 -8.40 12.42
C HIS A 129 2.78 -9.73 12.68
N ARG A 130 2.78 -10.23 13.93
CA ARG A 130 3.56 -11.41 14.37
C ARG A 130 2.95 -12.77 14.01
N GLY A 131 1.82 -12.78 13.33
CA GLY A 131 1.07 -13.99 12.96
C GLY A 131 0.29 -14.63 14.10
N THR A 132 0.16 -13.93 15.23
CA THR A 132 -0.60 -14.36 16.41
C THR A 132 -1.48 -13.20 16.86
N ASN A 133 -2.57 -13.50 17.58
CA ASN A 133 -3.50 -12.48 18.05
C ASN A 133 -3.10 -11.90 19.41
N ASN A 134 -3.79 -10.83 19.82
CA ASN A 134 -3.55 -10.14 21.08
C ASN A 134 -3.66 -11.06 22.31
N LEU A 135 -4.57 -12.05 22.27
CA LEU A 135 -4.75 -13.01 23.36
C LEU A 135 -3.50 -13.87 23.56
N TYR A 136 -2.84 -14.28 22.47
CA TYR A 136 -1.58 -14.99 22.54
C TYR A 136 -0.48 -14.12 23.13
N GLN A 137 -0.31 -12.88 22.61
CA GLN A 137 0.73 -11.96 23.09
C GLN A 137 0.61 -11.69 24.60
N MET A 138 -0.61 -11.42 25.08
CA MET A 138 -0.90 -11.22 26.50
C MET A 138 -0.53 -12.46 27.34
N LYS A 139 -0.76 -13.66 26.81
CA LYS A 139 -0.47 -14.93 27.53
C LYS A 139 1.01 -15.30 27.50
N SER A 140 1.76 -14.90 26.48
CA SER A 140 3.16 -15.31 26.30
C SER A 140 4.19 -14.48 27.07
N GLN A 141 3.82 -13.32 27.64
CA GLN A 141 4.73 -12.38 28.30
C GLN A 141 6.02 -12.08 27.50
N ASN A 142 5.90 -12.02 26.17
CA ASN A 142 6.97 -11.66 25.24
C ASN A 142 6.78 -10.22 24.74
#